data_AF-A0A424YGL4-F1
#
_entry.id   AF-A0A424YGL4-F1
#
_cell.length_a   1.000
_cell.length_b   1.000
_cell.length_c   1.000
_cell.angle_alpha   90.00
_cell.angle_beta   90.00
_cell.angle_gamma   90.00
#
_symmetry.space_group_name_H-M   'P 1'
#
loop_
_entity.id
_entity.type
_entity.pdbx_description
1 polymer ?
#
loop_
_entity_poly.entity_id
_entity_poly.type
_entity_poly.pdbx_seq_one_letter_code
_entity_poly.pdbx_strand_id
1 'polypeptide(L)'
;MARKNFYVKETDLELFEKAEKLAGEESLSATIVEAVRQFVARKEAESQGMEEHTLEVGRWSDHDEDTHKVKFIGRLLASGRRYTGQTSDRKDRGQNWEIYQTVKGKFIIWLEEWSAWQGSENKADYAVLDELPGLDETPLGEKIPGNVLEEAGEVLGREVVKWID
;
A
#
# COMPACT_ATOMS: atom_id res chain seq x y z
N MET A 1 20.55 27.76 9.23
CA MET A 1 21.01 27.63 7.83
C MET A 1 22.30 26.83 7.83
N ALA A 2 22.37 25.76 7.03
CA ALA A 2 23.58 25.00 6.77
C ALA A 2 23.94 25.17 5.28
N ARG A 3 25.22 25.37 4.96
CA ARG A 3 25.70 25.54 3.59
C ARG A 3 26.33 24.24 3.10
N LYS A 4 25.94 23.79 1.91
CA LYS A 4 26.51 22.61 1.26
C LYS A 4 26.85 22.95 -0.19
N ASN A 5 28.09 22.70 -0.59
CA ASN A 5 28.57 22.91 -1.95
C ASN A 5 28.54 21.57 -2.69
N PHE A 6 28.08 21.57 -3.93
CA PHE A 6 28.05 20.39 -4.79
C PHE A 6 28.79 20.72 -6.09
N TYR A 7 29.54 19.75 -6.60
CA TYR A 7 30.29 19.87 -7.85
C TYR A 7 29.43 19.37 -8.99
N VAL A 8 29.31 20.16 -10.04
CA VAL A 8 28.56 19.85 -11.27
C VAL A 8 29.58 19.62 -12.37
N LYS A 9 29.32 18.65 -13.26
CA LYS A 9 30.19 18.43 -14.42
C LYS A 9 30.05 19.61 -15.40
N GLU A 10 31.11 19.91 -16.14
CA GLU A 10 31.08 21.00 -17.13
C GLU A 10 29.97 20.81 -18.18
N THR A 11 29.65 19.55 -18.52
CA THR A 11 28.58 19.19 -19.46
C THR A 11 27.18 19.53 -18.95
N ASP A 12 27.01 19.64 -17.63
CA ASP A 12 25.73 19.93 -16.99
C ASP A 12 25.59 21.42 -16.61
N LEU A 13 26.63 22.26 -16.83
CA LEU A 13 26.60 23.69 -16.50
C LEU A 13 25.46 24.42 -17.22
N GLU A 14 25.29 24.18 -18.53
CA GLU A 14 24.23 24.80 -19.33
C GLU A 14 22.82 24.46 -18.84
N LEU A 15 22.65 23.28 -18.19
CA LEU A 15 21.38 22.86 -17.61
C LEU A 15 21.06 23.67 -16.34
N PHE A 16 22.07 23.88 -15.48
CA PHE A 16 21.91 24.68 -14.26
C PHE A 16 21.69 26.16 -14.56
N GLU A 17 22.38 26.72 -15.58
CA GLU A 17 22.13 28.11 -16.02
C GLU A 17 20.71 28.29 -16.57
N LYS A 18 20.18 27.29 -17.30
CA LYS A 18 18.78 27.29 -17.73
C LYS A 18 17.83 27.19 -16.55
N ALA A 19 18.10 26.31 -15.59
CA ALA A 19 17.29 26.15 -14.39
C ALA A 19 17.25 27.44 -13.56
N GLU A 20 18.37 28.14 -13.42
CA GLU A 20 18.43 29.43 -12.71
C GLU A 20 17.57 30.50 -13.40
N LYS A 21 17.66 30.60 -14.74
CA LYS A 21 16.80 31.51 -15.52
C LYS A 21 15.31 31.18 -15.41
N LEU A 22 14.97 29.90 -15.32
CA LEU A 22 13.58 29.43 -15.19
C LEU A 22 13.03 29.58 -13.77
N ALA A 23 13.88 29.44 -12.75
CA ALA A 23 13.49 29.59 -11.34
C ALA A 23 13.13 31.05 -11.01
N GLY A 24 13.70 32.02 -11.71
CA GLY A 24 13.28 33.42 -11.65
C GLY A 24 13.45 34.02 -10.24
N GLU A 25 12.35 34.41 -9.60
CA GLU A 25 12.34 34.93 -8.22
C GLU A 25 12.56 33.84 -7.16
N GLU A 26 12.30 32.57 -7.50
CA GLU A 26 12.65 31.45 -6.63
C GLU A 26 14.13 31.13 -6.77
N SER A 27 14.85 31.13 -5.65
CA SER A 27 16.29 30.84 -5.67
C SER A 27 16.53 29.42 -6.20
N LEU A 28 17.53 29.25 -7.09
CA LEU A 28 17.98 27.94 -7.59
C LEU A 28 18.20 26.92 -6.46
N SER A 29 18.61 27.39 -5.28
CA SER A 29 18.78 26.58 -4.07
C SER A 29 17.47 25.93 -3.60
N ALA A 30 16.34 26.64 -3.67
CA ALA A 30 15.02 26.10 -3.31
C ALA A 30 14.58 25.01 -4.28
N THR A 31 14.72 25.26 -5.59
CA THR A 31 14.43 24.28 -6.65
C THR A 31 15.25 23.00 -6.51
N ILE A 32 16.54 23.14 -6.18
CA ILE A 32 17.43 21.98 -5.93
C ILE A 32 16.98 21.21 -4.69
N VAL A 33 16.60 21.91 -3.61
CA VAL A 33 16.09 21.25 -2.39
C VAL A 33 14.80 20.47 -2.68
N GLU A 34 13.89 21.03 -3.47
CA GLU A 34 12.67 20.33 -3.89
C GLU A 34 12.99 19.10 -4.76
N ALA A 35 13.87 19.24 -5.74
CA ALA A 35 14.30 18.13 -6.59
C ALA A 35 14.97 17.01 -5.77
N VAL A 36 15.79 17.37 -4.76
CA VAL A 36 16.39 16.40 -3.84
C VAL A 36 15.33 15.74 -2.97
N ARG A 37 14.34 16.48 -2.44
CA ARG A 37 13.23 15.90 -1.68
C ARG A 37 12.43 14.91 -2.51
N GLN A 38 12.10 15.26 -3.75
CA GLN A 38 11.40 14.37 -4.67
C GLN A 38 12.24 13.14 -5.02
N PHE A 39 13.54 13.32 -5.24
CA PHE A 39 14.46 12.21 -5.50
C PHE A 39 14.55 11.26 -4.31
N VAL A 40 14.68 11.80 -3.10
CA VAL A 40 14.73 11.02 -1.85
C VAL A 40 13.40 10.30 -1.63
N ALA A 41 12.27 10.98 -1.72
CA ALA A 41 10.95 10.35 -1.60
C ALA A 41 10.74 9.22 -2.63
N ARG A 42 11.18 9.43 -3.88
CA ARG A 42 11.14 8.40 -4.93
C ARG A 42 12.07 7.23 -4.60
N LYS A 43 13.31 7.50 -4.17
CA LYS A 43 14.28 6.45 -3.84
C LYS A 43 13.94 5.70 -2.57
N GLU A 44 13.33 6.35 -1.60
CA GLU A 44 12.78 5.71 -0.41
C GLU A 44 11.56 4.85 -0.78
N ALA A 45 10.67 5.33 -1.65
CA ALA A 45 9.57 4.51 -2.17
C ALA A 45 10.09 3.29 -2.97
N GLU A 46 11.07 3.48 -3.85
CA GLU A 46 11.74 2.39 -4.60
C GLU A 46 12.46 1.42 -3.66
N SER A 47 13.14 1.92 -2.61
CA SER A 47 13.85 1.10 -1.63
C SER A 47 12.92 0.39 -0.63
N GLN A 48 11.66 0.82 -0.52
CA GLN A 48 10.64 0.24 0.35
C GLN A 48 9.70 -0.72 -0.37
N GLY A 49 9.92 -1.02 -1.66
CA GLY A 49 9.12 -1.96 -2.43
C GLY A 49 7.73 -1.42 -2.82
N MET A 50 7.62 -0.12 -3.07
CA MET A 50 6.36 0.50 -3.51
C MET A 50 6.15 0.25 -5.02
N GLU A 51 5.03 -0.39 -5.37
CA GLU A 51 4.64 -0.76 -6.73
C GLU A 51 3.17 -0.39 -7.02
N GLU A 52 2.78 -0.37 -8.31
CA GLU A 52 1.37 -0.17 -8.69
C GLU A 52 0.59 -1.46 -8.40
N HIS A 53 -0.41 -1.37 -7.54
CA HIS A 53 -1.35 -2.44 -7.26
C HIS A 53 -2.72 -2.10 -7.85
N THR A 54 -3.41 -3.14 -8.34
CA THR A 54 -4.81 -3.05 -8.79
C THR A 54 -5.64 -4.04 -7.98
N LEU A 55 -6.54 -3.55 -7.15
CA LEU A 55 -7.51 -4.35 -6.42
C LEU A 55 -8.78 -4.46 -7.25
N GLU A 56 -9.36 -5.66 -7.28
CA GLU A 56 -10.70 -5.86 -7.80
C GLU A 56 -11.68 -5.92 -6.63
N VAL A 57 -12.75 -5.13 -6.74
CA VAL A 57 -13.68 -4.85 -5.65
C VAL A 57 -15.09 -4.95 -6.18
N GLY A 58 -15.97 -5.60 -5.44
CA GLY A 58 -17.35 -5.80 -5.84
C GLY A 58 -17.78 -7.26 -5.69
N ARG A 59 -18.78 -7.66 -6.47
CA ARG A 59 -19.39 -8.99 -6.40
C ARG A 59 -19.30 -9.67 -7.75
N TRP A 60 -18.81 -10.91 -7.74
CA TRP A 60 -18.75 -11.76 -8.92
C TRP A 60 -19.72 -12.91 -8.73
N SER A 61 -20.69 -13.00 -9.62
CA SER A 61 -21.62 -14.13 -9.69
C SER A 61 -21.66 -14.69 -11.12
N ASP A 62 -22.21 -15.89 -11.28
CA ASP A 62 -22.35 -16.55 -12.60
C ASP A 62 -23.26 -15.78 -13.57
N HIS A 63 -24.09 -14.86 -13.05
CA HIS A 63 -25.14 -14.18 -13.81
C HIS A 63 -24.96 -12.67 -13.92
N ASP A 64 -24.16 -12.06 -13.05
CA ASP A 64 -23.94 -10.62 -12.99
C ASP A 64 -22.60 -10.31 -12.29
N GLU A 65 -21.86 -9.36 -12.86
CA GLU A 65 -20.58 -8.89 -12.33
C GLU A 65 -20.71 -7.39 -12.01
N ASP A 66 -20.87 -7.06 -10.73
CA ASP A 66 -20.85 -5.67 -10.24
C ASP A 66 -19.50 -5.40 -9.59
N THR A 67 -18.49 -5.19 -10.45
CA THR A 67 -17.09 -5.07 -10.02
C THR A 67 -16.43 -3.83 -10.59
N HIS A 68 -15.48 -3.28 -9.84
CA HIS A 68 -14.65 -2.16 -10.27
C HIS A 68 -13.21 -2.36 -9.80
N LYS A 69 -12.29 -1.69 -10.49
CA LYS A 69 -10.85 -1.78 -10.21
C LYS A 69 -10.37 -0.53 -9.50
N VAL A 70 -9.66 -0.73 -8.39
CA VAL A 70 -9.05 0.33 -7.60
C VAL A 70 -7.54 0.25 -7.78
N LYS A 71 -6.95 1.30 -8.34
CA LYS A 71 -5.50 1.38 -8.57
C LYS A 71 -4.85 2.31 -7.56
N PHE A 72 -3.72 1.88 -7.01
CA PHE A 72 -2.91 2.71 -6.12
C PHE A 72 -1.44 2.31 -6.20
N ILE A 73 -0.57 3.18 -5.67
CA ILE A 73 0.85 2.88 -5.49
C ILE A 73 1.09 2.66 -4.00
N GLY A 74 1.67 1.51 -3.67
CA GLY A 74 1.92 1.12 -2.29
C GLY A 74 2.80 -0.13 -2.21
N ARG A 75 3.03 -0.60 -1.00
CA ARG A 75 3.73 -1.87 -0.74
C ARG A 75 2.82 -2.82 0.01
N LEU A 76 2.85 -4.10 -0.35
CA LEU A 76 2.21 -5.15 0.43
C LEU A 76 2.97 -5.31 1.75
N LEU A 77 2.26 -5.19 2.87
CA LEU A 77 2.79 -5.42 4.20
C LEU A 77 2.57 -6.85 4.66
N ALA A 78 1.38 -7.39 4.39
CA ALA A 78 1.03 -8.75 4.77
C ALA A 78 -0.09 -9.30 3.90
N SER A 79 -0.13 -10.62 3.78
CA SER A 79 -1.26 -11.32 3.16
C SER A 79 -1.64 -12.56 3.95
N GLY A 80 -2.91 -12.95 3.88
CA GLY A 80 -3.39 -14.13 4.58
C GLY A 80 -4.54 -14.79 3.87
N ARG A 81 -4.67 -16.10 4.09
CA ARG A 81 -5.80 -16.88 3.62
C ARG A 81 -6.34 -17.74 4.75
N ARG A 82 -7.66 -17.76 4.90
CA ARG A 82 -8.38 -18.60 5.84
C ARG A 82 -9.39 -19.43 5.07
N TYR A 83 -9.32 -20.73 5.28
CA TYR A 83 -10.29 -21.66 4.74
C TYR A 83 -11.48 -21.80 5.70
N THR A 84 -12.69 -21.67 5.16
CA THR A 84 -13.97 -21.78 5.90
C THR A 84 -14.88 -22.85 5.29
N GLY A 85 -14.35 -23.60 4.33
CA GLY A 85 -15.07 -24.65 3.60
C GLY A 85 -15.55 -25.80 4.48
N GLN A 86 -16.58 -26.49 3.99
CA GLN A 86 -17.25 -27.60 4.68
C GLN A 86 -16.87 -28.98 4.11
N THR A 87 -16.06 -29.03 3.03
CA THR A 87 -15.56 -30.30 2.50
C THR A 87 -14.53 -30.94 3.44
N SER A 88 -14.20 -32.21 3.18
CA SER A 88 -13.19 -32.96 3.94
C SER A 88 -11.82 -32.26 3.98
N ASP A 89 -11.47 -31.53 2.92
CA ASP A 89 -10.24 -30.74 2.81
C ASP A 89 -10.42 -29.26 3.20
N ARG A 90 -11.68 -28.80 3.39
CA ARG A 90 -12.11 -27.45 3.78
C ARG A 90 -11.71 -26.32 2.82
N LYS A 91 -11.22 -26.63 1.62
CA LYS A 91 -10.73 -25.62 0.66
C LYS A 91 -11.77 -25.18 -0.36
N ASP A 92 -13.05 -25.47 -0.11
CA ASP A 92 -14.13 -25.08 -1.00
C ASP A 92 -14.61 -23.63 -0.80
N ARG A 93 -14.24 -23.00 0.32
CA ARG A 93 -14.53 -21.59 0.63
C ARG A 93 -13.45 -20.98 1.49
N GLY A 94 -13.32 -19.66 1.44
CA GLY A 94 -12.41 -18.96 2.31
C GLY A 94 -12.47 -17.44 2.20
N GLN A 95 -11.53 -16.85 2.91
CA GLN A 95 -11.30 -15.42 2.96
C GLN A 95 -9.82 -15.16 2.68
N ASN A 96 -9.55 -14.16 1.84
CA ASN A 96 -8.21 -13.66 1.56
C ASN A 96 -8.12 -12.24 2.10
N TRP A 97 -7.02 -11.92 2.77
CA TRP A 97 -6.71 -10.58 3.26
C TRP A 97 -5.40 -10.11 2.67
N GLU A 98 -5.34 -8.84 2.33
CA GLU A 98 -4.12 -8.16 1.97
C GLU A 98 -4.08 -6.79 2.64
N ILE A 99 -2.93 -6.45 3.22
CA ILE A 99 -2.71 -5.17 3.87
C ILE A 99 -1.59 -4.46 3.13
N TYR A 100 -1.87 -3.24 2.68
CA TYR A 100 -0.93 -2.42 1.95
C TYR A 100 -0.65 -1.12 2.69
N GLN A 101 0.55 -0.59 2.51
CA GLN A 101 0.87 0.79 2.86
C GLN A 101 1.01 1.62 1.59
N THR A 102 0.23 2.69 1.49
CA THR A 102 0.31 3.63 0.37
C THR A 102 1.52 4.56 0.50
N VAL A 103 1.91 5.21 -0.60
CA VAL A 103 2.96 6.25 -0.61
C VAL A 103 2.66 7.40 0.35
N LYS A 104 1.38 7.67 0.64
CA LYS A 104 0.94 8.71 1.59
C LYS A 104 0.92 8.25 3.05
N GLY A 105 1.35 7.02 3.34
CA GLY A 105 1.39 6.45 4.68
C GLY A 105 0.05 5.92 5.19
N LYS A 106 -1.04 6.02 4.41
CA LYS A 106 -2.32 5.36 4.71
C LYS A 106 -2.23 3.85 4.49
N PHE A 107 -3.07 3.10 5.20
CA PHE A 107 -3.19 1.67 5.08
C PHE A 107 -4.42 1.31 4.24
N ILE A 108 -4.27 0.34 3.34
CA ILE A 108 -5.39 -0.24 2.58
C ILE A 108 -5.50 -1.68 3.02
N ILE A 109 -6.71 -2.08 3.38
CA ILE A 109 -7.03 -3.46 3.73
C ILE A 109 -8.01 -3.95 2.69
N TRP A 110 -7.66 -5.02 2.00
CA TRP A 110 -8.52 -5.70 1.05
C TRP A 110 -8.93 -7.05 1.63
N LEU A 111 -10.22 -7.35 1.53
CA LEU A 111 -10.80 -8.63 1.93
C LEU A 111 -11.59 -9.19 0.77
N GLU A 112 -11.27 -10.41 0.38
CA GLU A 112 -12.06 -11.21 -0.56
C GLU A 112 -12.64 -12.42 0.15
N GLU A 113 -13.95 -12.58 0.07
CA GLU A 113 -14.69 -13.78 0.41
C GLU A 113 -14.93 -14.57 -0.87
N TRP A 114 -14.39 -15.80 -0.94
CA TRP A 114 -14.45 -16.63 -2.14
C TRP A 114 -15.05 -18.01 -1.87
N SER A 115 -15.66 -18.56 -2.91
CA SER A 115 -16.25 -19.90 -2.94
C SER A 115 -15.90 -20.60 -4.25
N ALA A 116 -15.51 -21.87 -4.17
CA ALA A 116 -15.27 -22.73 -5.32
C ALA A 116 -16.56 -23.39 -5.85
N TRP A 117 -17.69 -23.18 -5.19
CA TRP A 117 -18.97 -23.78 -5.57
C TRP A 117 -19.63 -23.01 -6.71
N GLN A 118 -20.09 -23.74 -7.72
CA GLN A 118 -20.84 -23.16 -8.84
C GLN A 118 -22.10 -22.43 -8.33
N GLY A 119 -22.33 -21.22 -8.85
CA GLY A 119 -23.44 -20.36 -8.46
C GLY A 119 -23.27 -19.64 -7.12
N SER A 120 -22.12 -19.75 -6.45
CA SER A 120 -21.81 -18.90 -5.31
C SER A 120 -21.30 -17.53 -5.77
N GLU A 121 -21.63 -16.50 -5.01
CA GLU A 121 -21.08 -15.16 -5.18
C GLU A 121 -19.74 -15.07 -4.46
N ASN A 122 -18.72 -14.56 -5.15
CA ASN A 122 -17.52 -14.04 -4.52
C ASN A 122 -17.73 -12.55 -4.24
N LYS A 123 -17.12 -12.04 -3.18
CA LYS A 123 -17.25 -10.63 -2.80
C LYS A 123 -15.91 -10.11 -2.33
N ALA A 124 -15.51 -8.93 -2.78
CA ALA A 124 -14.38 -8.24 -2.19
C ALA A 124 -14.68 -6.78 -1.90
N ASP A 125 -14.14 -6.31 -0.79
CA ASP A 125 -14.23 -4.94 -0.32
C ASP A 125 -12.85 -4.46 0.14
N TYR A 126 -12.71 -3.14 0.26
CA TYR A 126 -11.50 -2.54 0.81
C TYR A 126 -11.82 -1.39 1.76
N ALA A 127 -10.94 -1.19 2.73
CA ALA A 127 -10.98 -0.07 3.66
C ALA A 127 -9.68 0.71 3.59
N VAL A 128 -9.77 2.04 3.70
CA VAL A 128 -8.61 2.93 3.77
C VAL A 128 -8.56 3.50 5.18
N LEU A 129 -7.45 3.26 5.88
CA LEU A 129 -7.25 3.65 7.27
C LEU A 129 -6.03 4.55 7.41
N ASP A 130 -6.05 5.44 8.40
CA ASP A 130 -4.90 6.29 8.74
C ASP A 130 -3.89 5.55 9.62
N GLU A 131 -4.32 4.47 10.30
CA GLU A 131 -3.49 3.60 11.13
C GLU A 131 -3.81 2.12 10.90
N LEU A 132 -2.88 1.23 11.29
CA LEU A 132 -3.14 -0.21 11.27
C LEU A 132 -4.20 -0.52 12.33
N PRO A 133 -5.25 -1.29 11.98
CA PRO A 133 -6.27 -1.67 12.94
C PRO A 133 -5.69 -2.59 14.01
N GLY A 134 -6.19 -2.45 15.23
CA GLY A 134 -5.93 -3.37 16.33
C GLY A 134 -6.53 -4.75 16.08
N LEU A 135 -6.12 -5.73 16.89
CA LEU A 135 -6.53 -7.13 16.77
C LEU A 135 -8.04 -7.33 16.81
N ASP A 136 -8.81 -6.43 17.44
CA ASP A 136 -10.26 -6.55 17.62
C ASP A 136 -11.07 -5.66 16.69
N GLU A 137 -10.43 -4.90 15.80
CA GLU A 137 -11.11 -4.06 14.83
C GLU A 137 -11.53 -4.84 13.59
N THR A 138 -12.71 -4.49 13.06
CA THR A 138 -13.33 -5.15 11.90
C THR A 138 -13.65 -4.10 10.83
N PRO A 139 -12.63 -3.51 10.17
CA PRO A 139 -12.83 -2.40 9.23
C PRO A 139 -13.70 -2.77 8.02
N LEU A 140 -13.83 -4.06 7.74
CA LEU A 140 -14.68 -4.62 6.68
C LEU A 140 -15.80 -5.52 7.22
N GLY A 141 -16.17 -5.35 8.50
CA GLY A 141 -17.15 -6.20 9.18
C GLY A 141 -16.63 -7.58 9.59
N GLU A 142 -15.41 -7.94 9.18
CA GLU A 142 -14.76 -9.21 9.49
C GLU A 142 -13.46 -8.98 10.28
N LYS A 143 -13.14 -9.91 11.19
CA LYS A 143 -11.92 -9.86 11.98
C LYS A 143 -10.72 -10.27 11.15
N ILE A 144 -9.73 -9.38 11.07
CA ILE A 144 -8.46 -9.68 10.39
C ILE A 144 -7.70 -10.75 11.20
N PRO A 145 -7.17 -11.80 10.55
CA PRO A 145 -6.39 -12.80 11.25
C PRO A 145 -5.18 -12.19 11.95
N GLY A 146 -4.96 -12.55 13.22
CA GLY A 146 -3.88 -11.98 14.04
C GLY A 146 -2.51 -12.11 13.38
N ASN A 147 -2.23 -13.25 12.74
CA ASN A 147 -0.98 -13.49 12.03
C ASN A 147 -0.74 -12.52 10.86
N VAL A 148 -1.79 -12.03 10.20
CA VAL A 148 -1.68 -11.05 9.11
C VAL A 148 -1.36 -9.67 9.67
N LEU A 149 -1.95 -9.31 10.81
CA LEU A 149 -1.63 -8.05 11.49
C LEU A 149 -0.21 -8.07 12.07
N GLU A 150 0.21 -9.19 12.67
CA GLU A 150 1.56 -9.40 13.18
C GLU A 150 2.60 -9.24 12.06
N GLU A 151 2.42 -9.93 10.93
CA GLU A 151 3.30 -9.81 9.75
C GLU A 151 3.35 -8.36 9.23
N ALA A 152 2.21 -7.67 9.17
CA ALA A 152 2.17 -6.28 8.73
C ALA A 152 2.94 -5.34 9.67
N GLY A 153 2.87 -5.59 10.98
CA GLY A 153 3.64 -4.85 11.98
C GLY A 153 5.14 -5.10 11.88
N GLU A 154 5.56 -6.35 11.68
CA GLU A 154 6.96 -6.72 11.50
C GLU A 154 7.59 -5.99 10.30
N VAL A 155 6.89 -5.92 9.16
CA VAL A 155 7.36 -5.20 7.96
C VAL A 155 7.47 -3.68 8.19
N LEU A 156 6.66 -3.13 9.09
CA LEU A 156 6.74 -1.72 9.50
C LEU A 156 7.80 -1.44 10.56
N GLY A 157 8.46 -2.48 11.10
CA GLY A 157 9.34 -2.36 12.26
C GLY A 157 8.59 -1.92 13.53
N ARG A 158 7.30 -2.24 13.62
CA ARG A 158 6.44 -2.01 14.78
C ARG A 158 6.08 -3.35 15.41
N GLU A 159 6.44 -3.58 16.67
CA GLU A 159 5.91 -4.73 17.41
C GLU A 159 4.39 -4.57 17.57
N VAL A 160 3.61 -5.53 17.06
CA VAL A 160 2.18 -5.61 17.35
C VAL A 160 2.05 -6.13 18.78
N VAL A 161 2.00 -5.20 19.74
CA VAL A 161 1.96 -5.57 21.16
C VAL A 161 0.58 -6.11 21.50
N LYS A 162 0.50 -7.42 21.73
CA LYS A 162 -0.65 -8.05 22.36
C LYS A 162 -0.60 -7.77 23.87
N TRP A 163 -1.48 -6.90 24.35
CA TRP A 163 -1.71 -6.77 25.79
C TRP A 163 -2.42 -8.03 26.28
N ILE A 164 -1.77 -8.77 27.18
CA ILE A 164 -2.40 -9.86 27.94
C ILE A 164 -2.84 -9.24 29.26
N ASP A 165 -4.15 -9.27 29.55
CA ASP A 165 -4.69 -9.01 30.89
C ASP A 165 -4.59 -10.28 31.75
#